data_AF-A0A6H2A4Q4-F1
#
_entry.id   AF-A0A6H2A4Q4-F1
#
_cell.length_a   1.000
_cell.length_b   1.000
_cell.length_c   1.000
_cell.angle_alpha   90.00
_cell.angle_beta   90.00
_cell.angle_gamma   90.00
#
_symmetry.space_group_name_H-M   'P 1'
#
loop_
_entity.id
_entity.type
_entity.pdbx_description
1 polymer ?
#
loop_
_entity_poly.entity_id
_entity_poly.type
_entity_poly.pdbx_seq_one_letter_code
_entity_poly.pdbx_strand_id
1 'polypeptide(L)'
;MKTITVCVKNQVEADALIPQALRDPADLWVCMVGPMEGPVDLNSRECLIDKRRFKYTLGNYLDWVICFGGSKPVHPDWVRSLRDQCQAAGVPFMFTGWGEWADAEAVGIGSFGPRLNRDGDYKDYFDQDVVLADGITRARARAHRFDPAKCFQVFRVGSKRSGRILDGQTWDQRPEAPHGS
;
A
#
# COMPACT_ATOMS: atom_id res chain seq x y z
N MET A 1 1.52 -29.38 1.09
CA MET A 1 1.66 -27.91 1.10
C MET A 1 0.68 -27.27 0.13
N LYS A 2 -0.57 -27.12 0.59
CA LYS A 2 -1.63 -26.37 -0.07
C LYS A 2 -1.47 -24.91 0.32
N THR A 3 -1.20 -24.05 -0.65
CA THR A 3 -1.16 -22.59 -0.46
C THR A 3 -2.45 -22.00 -1.00
N ILE A 4 -3.09 -21.12 -0.24
CA ILE A 4 -4.19 -20.30 -0.74
C ILE A 4 -3.77 -18.83 -0.73
N THR A 5 -3.98 -18.17 -1.86
CA THR A 5 -3.71 -16.76 -2.05
C THR A 5 -5.01 -16.02 -2.31
N VAL A 6 -5.25 -14.94 -1.58
CA VAL A 6 -6.35 -14.00 -1.84
C VAL A 6 -5.76 -12.65 -2.25
N CYS A 7 -6.34 -12.01 -3.27
CA CYS A 7 -5.89 -10.72 -3.77
C CYS A 7 -7.01 -9.69 -3.63
N VAL A 8 -6.72 -8.55 -3.00
CA VAL A 8 -7.68 -7.49 -2.70
C VAL A 8 -7.04 -6.12 -2.96
N LYS A 9 -7.80 -5.15 -3.45
CA LYS A 9 -7.27 -3.82 -3.76
C LYS A 9 -7.76 -2.69 -2.85
N ASN A 10 -8.80 -2.94 -2.05
CA ASN A 10 -9.43 -1.97 -1.14
C ASN A 10 -10.23 -2.71 -0.04
N GLN A 11 -10.75 -1.96 0.94
CA GLN A 11 -11.52 -2.52 2.05
C GLN A 11 -12.73 -3.36 1.63
N VAL A 12 -13.48 -2.93 0.60
CA VAL A 12 -14.70 -3.63 0.16
C VAL A 12 -14.36 -5.04 -0.34
N GLU A 13 -13.28 -5.18 -1.10
CA GLU A 13 -12.79 -6.49 -1.53
C GLU A 13 -12.19 -7.29 -0.37
N ALA A 14 -11.48 -6.65 0.56
CA ALA A 14 -10.94 -7.29 1.76
C ALA A 14 -12.03 -7.96 2.60
N ASP A 15 -13.08 -7.19 2.94
CA ASP A 15 -14.21 -7.66 3.74
C ASP A 15 -14.98 -8.80 3.04
N ALA A 16 -15.05 -8.77 1.71
CA ALA A 16 -15.76 -9.79 0.94
C ALA A 16 -14.95 -11.08 0.76
N LEU A 17 -13.67 -10.98 0.41
CA LEU A 17 -12.88 -12.11 -0.11
C LEU A 17 -12.03 -12.80 0.94
N ILE A 18 -11.46 -12.07 1.91
CA ILE A 18 -10.58 -12.65 2.93
C ILE A 18 -11.33 -13.69 3.78
N PRO A 19 -12.54 -13.41 4.31
CA PRO A 19 -13.25 -14.40 5.12
C PRO A 19 -13.71 -15.61 4.32
N GLN A 20 -13.94 -15.46 3.01
CA GLN A 20 -14.31 -16.58 2.14
C GLN A 20 -13.11 -17.48 1.89
N ALA A 21 -11.95 -16.86 1.58
CA ALA A 21 -10.71 -17.58 1.39
C ALA A 21 -10.41 -18.42 2.63
N LEU A 22 -10.33 -17.81 3.81
CA LEU A 22 -9.94 -18.46 5.07
C LEU A 22 -10.84 -19.64 5.52
N ARG A 23 -11.97 -19.92 4.86
CA ARG A 23 -12.81 -21.11 5.15
C ARG A 23 -12.17 -22.42 4.72
N ASP A 24 -11.32 -22.39 3.70
CA ASP A 24 -10.74 -23.59 3.12
C ASP A 24 -9.39 -23.91 3.78
N PRO A 25 -9.19 -25.02 4.50
CA PRO A 25 -7.92 -25.29 5.17
C PRO A 25 -6.73 -25.23 4.21
N ALA A 26 -5.65 -24.56 4.63
CA ALA A 26 -4.40 -24.41 3.88
C ALA A 26 -3.19 -24.53 4.82
N ASP A 27 -2.06 -24.94 4.25
CA ASP A 27 -0.78 -24.99 4.96
C ASP A 27 -0.08 -23.61 4.96
N LEU A 28 -0.46 -22.73 4.01
CA LEU A 28 0.03 -21.36 3.90
C LEU A 28 -1.04 -20.42 3.31
N TRP A 29 -1.34 -19.34 4.03
CA TRP A 29 -2.25 -18.27 3.65
C TRP A 29 -1.51 -17.01 3.26
N VAL A 30 -1.72 -16.57 2.03
CA VAL A 30 -1.11 -15.35 1.50
C VAL A 30 -2.19 -14.33 1.17
N CYS A 31 -2.12 -13.14 1.77
CA CYS A 31 -2.96 -12.00 1.41
C CYS A 31 -2.15 -11.02 0.57
N MET A 32 -2.50 -10.91 -0.70
CA MET A 32 -1.97 -9.90 -1.60
C MET A 32 -2.86 -8.66 -1.56
N VAL A 33 -2.32 -7.54 -1.08
CA VAL A 33 -2.99 -6.24 -1.06
C VAL A 33 -2.42 -5.38 -2.19
N GLY A 34 -3.01 -5.50 -3.37
CA GLY A 34 -2.58 -4.73 -4.52
C GLY A 34 -3.25 -5.11 -5.87
N PRO A 35 -3.11 -4.25 -6.90
CA PRO A 35 -2.56 -2.90 -6.82
C PRO A 35 -3.48 -2.02 -5.96
N MET A 36 -2.94 -1.36 -4.93
CA MET A 36 -3.80 -0.65 -3.96
C MET A 36 -4.60 0.47 -4.61
N GLU A 37 -5.91 0.46 -4.39
CA GLU A 37 -6.84 1.51 -4.81
C GLU A 37 -7.52 2.21 -3.63
N GLY A 38 -7.29 1.73 -2.41
CA GLY A 38 -7.77 2.35 -1.18
C GLY A 38 -7.12 1.73 0.05
N PRO A 39 -7.35 2.31 1.25
CA PRO A 39 -6.86 1.73 2.49
C PRO A 39 -7.48 0.34 2.73
N VAL A 40 -6.72 -0.51 3.42
CA VAL A 40 -7.17 -1.82 3.90
C VAL A 40 -6.82 -1.93 5.38
N ASP A 41 -7.85 -2.17 6.18
CA ASP A 41 -7.79 -2.57 7.58
C ASP A 41 -8.13 -4.05 7.68
N LEU A 42 -7.09 -4.86 7.87
CA LEU A 42 -7.20 -6.30 8.05
C LEU A 42 -7.75 -6.65 9.45
N ASN A 43 -7.69 -5.72 10.41
CA ASN A 43 -8.28 -5.90 11.74
C ASN A 43 -9.78 -5.56 11.78
N SER A 44 -10.36 -5.12 10.65
CA SER A 44 -11.80 -4.90 10.49
C SER A 44 -12.57 -6.15 10.91
N ARG A 45 -13.67 -5.95 11.65
CA ARG A 45 -14.56 -7.03 12.11
C ARG A 45 -15.05 -7.94 10.98
N GLU A 46 -15.21 -7.38 9.78
CA GLU A 46 -15.69 -8.12 8.63
C GLU A 46 -14.62 -9.02 8.02
N CYS A 47 -13.34 -8.69 8.16
CA CYS A 47 -12.23 -9.55 7.76
C CYS A 47 -12.02 -10.75 8.71
N LEU A 48 -12.67 -10.78 9.89
CA LEU A 48 -12.45 -11.81 10.92
C LEU A 48 -13.44 -12.97 10.79
N ILE A 49 -12.94 -14.21 10.76
CA ILE A 49 -13.80 -15.41 10.82
C ILE A 49 -14.48 -15.53 12.19
N ASP A 50 -13.71 -15.33 13.28
CA ASP A 50 -14.23 -15.33 14.64
C ASP A 50 -14.46 -13.89 15.14
N LYS A 51 -15.70 -13.40 14.96
CA LYS A 51 -16.14 -12.07 15.40
C LYS A 51 -16.14 -11.87 16.92
N ARG A 52 -15.83 -12.90 17.73
CA ARG A 52 -15.76 -12.84 19.21
C ARG A 52 -14.34 -12.67 19.74
N ARG A 53 -13.30 -12.98 18.96
CA ARG A 53 -11.88 -12.82 19.33
C ARG A 53 -11.22 -11.70 18.54
N PHE A 54 -11.63 -10.47 18.83
CA PHE A 54 -11.27 -9.23 18.13
C PHE A 54 -9.77 -8.87 18.08
N LYS A 55 -8.88 -9.62 18.75
CA LYS A 55 -7.51 -9.16 19.06
C LYS A 55 -6.37 -9.95 18.38
N TYR A 56 -6.64 -11.09 17.75
CA TYR A 56 -5.57 -12.00 17.28
C TYR A 56 -5.81 -12.65 15.92
N THR A 57 -6.78 -12.18 15.14
CA THR A 57 -7.26 -12.89 13.94
C THR A 57 -6.39 -12.71 12.70
N LEU A 58 -5.49 -11.73 12.62
CA LEU A 58 -4.49 -11.72 11.54
C LEU A 58 -3.43 -12.80 11.75
N GLY A 59 -2.71 -12.72 12.86
CA GLY A 59 -1.57 -13.60 13.16
C GLY A 59 -1.93 -15.07 13.37
N ASN A 60 -3.21 -15.37 13.55
CA ASN A 60 -3.69 -16.75 13.70
C ASN A 60 -4.16 -17.39 12.37
N TYR A 61 -4.30 -16.62 11.29
CA TYR A 61 -4.92 -17.11 10.05
C TYR A 61 -4.23 -16.64 8.76
N LEU A 62 -3.46 -15.56 8.78
CA LEU A 62 -2.65 -15.12 7.64
C LEU A 62 -1.17 -15.34 7.95
N ASP A 63 -0.50 -16.06 7.07
CA ASP A 63 0.93 -16.37 7.20
C ASP A 63 1.81 -15.32 6.51
N TRP A 64 1.28 -14.64 5.50
CA TRP A 64 2.05 -13.67 4.74
C TRP A 64 1.18 -12.59 4.10
N VAL A 65 1.60 -11.33 4.22
CA VAL A 65 0.98 -10.20 3.53
C VAL A 65 1.96 -9.59 2.52
N ILE A 66 1.52 -9.45 1.28
CA ILE A 66 2.28 -8.83 0.20
C ILE A 66 1.55 -7.58 -0.27
N CYS A 67 2.19 -6.42 -0.20
CA CYS A 67 1.63 -5.14 -0.62
C CYS A 67 2.33 -4.61 -1.88
N PHE A 68 1.54 -4.03 -2.79
CA PHE A 68 2.07 -3.41 -4.00
C PHE A 68 1.14 -2.35 -4.60
N GLY A 69 1.75 -1.34 -5.22
CA GLY A 69 1.07 -0.35 -6.05
C GLY A 69 1.01 -0.75 -7.53
N GLY A 70 0.36 0.09 -8.33
CA GLY A 70 0.18 -0.16 -9.77
C GLY A 70 0.18 1.13 -10.58
N SER A 71 -0.67 1.20 -11.60
CA SER A 71 -0.79 2.38 -12.46
C SER A 71 -1.51 3.56 -11.82
N LYS A 72 -2.16 3.36 -10.66
CA LYS A 72 -2.89 4.38 -9.90
C LYS A 72 -2.07 4.91 -8.72
N PRO A 73 -2.30 6.16 -8.30
CA PRO A 73 -1.71 6.73 -7.09
C PRO A 73 -2.02 5.91 -5.83
N VAL A 74 -0.99 5.57 -5.05
CA VAL A 74 -1.14 4.93 -3.74
C VAL A 74 -0.71 5.91 -2.66
N HIS A 75 -1.53 6.07 -1.61
CA HIS A 75 -1.15 6.91 -0.48
C HIS A 75 -0.17 6.16 0.43
N PRO A 76 1.00 6.74 0.80
CA PRO A 76 1.96 6.07 1.69
C PRO A 76 1.38 5.64 3.02
N ASP A 77 0.54 6.46 3.65
CA ASP A 77 -0.13 6.09 4.91
C ASP A 77 -0.99 4.83 4.80
N TRP A 78 -1.53 4.47 3.62
CA TRP A 78 -2.24 3.20 3.46
C TRP A 78 -1.27 2.03 3.57
N VAL A 79 -0.09 2.13 2.95
CA VAL A 79 0.96 1.11 3.00
C VAL A 79 1.57 1.02 4.41
N ARG A 80 1.84 2.17 5.05
CA ARG A 80 2.33 2.25 6.44
C ARG A 80 1.34 1.62 7.42
N SER A 81 0.06 1.97 7.31
CA SER A 81 -1.00 1.39 8.13
C SER A 81 -1.03 -0.13 7.97
N LEU A 82 -1.03 -0.64 6.73
CA LEU A 82 -1.04 -2.08 6.46
C LEU A 82 0.19 -2.78 7.05
N ARG A 83 1.38 -2.20 6.89
CA ARG A 83 2.61 -2.70 7.51
C ARG A 83 2.49 -2.77 9.02
N ASP A 84 2.03 -1.70 9.66
CA ASP A 84 1.94 -1.60 11.12
C ASP A 84 0.93 -2.62 11.68
N GLN A 85 -0.18 -2.84 10.96
CA GLN A 85 -1.13 -3.92 11.27
C GLN A 85 -0.45 -5.30 11.23
N CYS A 86 0.39 -5.57 10.23
CA CYS A 86 1.12 -6.84 10.11
C CYS A 86 2.15 -7.00 11.23
N GLN A 87 2.94 -5.96 11.52
CA GLN A 87 3.93 -5.98 12.61
C GLN A 87 3.27 -6.21 13.97
N ALA A 88 2.15 -5.53 14.24
CA ALA A 88 1.39 -5.69 15.48
C ALA A 88 0.82 -7.12 15.64
N ALA A 89 0.50 -7.78 14.52
CA ALA A 89 -0.02 -9.14 14.49
C ALA A 89 1.08 -10.23 14.43
N GLY A 90 2.36 -9.86 14.28
CA GLY A 90 3.45 -10.81 14.06
C GLY A 90 3.41 -11.49 12.69
N VAL A 91 2.71 -10.91 11.71
CA VAL A 91 2.61 -11.46 10.35
C VAL A 91 3.71 -10.87 9.47
N PRO A 92 4.49 -11.69 8.75
CA PRO A 92 5.46 -11.23 7.77
C PRO A 92 4.83 -10.29 6.73
N PHE A 93 5.47 -9.15 6.51
CA PHE A 93 5.07 -8.15 5.53
C PHE A 93 6.12 -7.96 4.44
N MET A 94 5.70 -8.09 3.17
CA MET A 94 6.51 -7.78 2.00
C MET A 94 5.93 -6.60 1.22
N PHE A 95 6.73 -5.59 0.91
CA PHE A 95 6.37 -4.50 0.03
C PHE A 95 7.17 -4.58 -1.28
N THR A 96 6.49 -4.82 -2.39
CA THR A 96 7.18 -5.05 -3.68
C THR A 96 7.45 -3.78 -4.46
N GLY A 97 6.75 -2.69 -4.14
CA GLY A 97 6.98 -1.37 -4.74
C GLY A 97 5.71 -0.56 -4.94
N TRP A 98 5.91 0.72 -5.27
CA TRP A 98 4.82 1.70 -5.38
C TRP A 98 4.05 1.68 -6.72
N GLY A 99 4.48 0.86 -7.68
CA GLY A 99 3.92 0.91 -9.04
C GLY A 99 4.46 2.12 -9.80
N GLU A 100 3.61 2.91 -10.46
CA GLU A 100 4.07 4.05 -11.27
C GLU A 100 4.21 5.37 -10.51
N TRP A 101 3.71 5.43 -9.28
CA TRP A 101 3.59 6.64 -8.48
C TRP A 101 4.43 6.53 -7.23
N ALA A 102 5.03 7.62 -6.76
CA ALA A 102 5.76 7.66 -5.50
C ALA A 102 5.60 9.05 -4.85
N ASP A 103 5.77 9.13 -3.53
CA ASP A 103 5.81 10.42 -2.85
C ASP A 103 7.09 11.19 -3.15
N ALA A 104 7.09 12.50 -2.90
CA ALA A 104 8.22 13.36 -3.18
C ALA A 104 9.51 12.91 -2.48
N GLU A 105 9.40 12.38 -1.26
CA GLU A 105 10.52 11.94 -0.44
C GLU A 105 11.21 10.71 -1.04
N ALA A 106 10.44 9.70 -1.41
CA ALA A 106 10.91 8.43 -1.98
C ALA A 106 11.70 8.62 -3.28
N VAL A 107 11.43 9.69 -4.03
CA VAL A 107 12.10 9.99 -5.31
C VAL A 107 12.93 11.27 -5.31
N GLY A 108 13.11 11.91 -4.16
CA GLY A 108 13.89 13.14 -4.01
C GLY A 108 13.37 14.30 -4.86
N ILE A 109 12.06 14.41 -5.04
CA ILE A 109 11.44 15.48 -5.84
C ILE A 109 11.21 16.73 -4.99
N GLY A 110 11.82 17.84 -5.38
CA GLY A 110 11.47 19.17 -4.89
C GLY A 110 10.26 19.72 -5.64
N SER A 111 9.17 20.00 -4.92
CA SER A 111 7.94 20.60 -5.48
C SER A 111 7.78 22.07 -5.07
N PHE A 112 7.50 22.94 -6.04
CA PHE A 112 7.23 24.36 -5.80
C PHE A 112 5.73 24.59 -5.57
N GLY A 113 5.26 24.33 -4.34
CA GLY A 113 3.95 24.76 -3.81
C GLY A 113 2.70 24.24 -4.54
N PRO A 114 1.49 24.41 -3.97
CA PRO A 114 0.26 24.07 -4.66
C PRO A 114 -0.02 25.10 -5.77
N ARG A 115 -0.22 24.64 -7.01
CA ARG A 115 -0.81 25.48 -8.07
C ARG A 115 -2.32 25.41 -7.93
N LEU A 116 -2.92 26.48 -7.39
CA LEU A 116 -4.35 26.72 -7.59
C LEU A 116 -4.61 26.85 -9.09
N ASN A 117 -5.73 26.35 -9.58
CA ASN A 117 -6.19 26.80 -10.90
C ASN A 117 -6.60 28.28 -10.81
N ARG A 118 -6.90 28.88 -11.96
CA ARG A 118 -7.35 30.28 -12.06
C ARG A 118 -8.62 30.56 -11.23
N ASP A 119 -9.40 29.53 -10.93
CA ASP A 119 -10.70 29.59 -10.27
C ASP A 119 -10.63 29.29 -8.76
N GLY A 120 -9.44 28.97 -8.22
CA GLY A 120 -9.24 28.64 -6.81
C GLY A 120 -9.57 27.20 -6.42
N ASP A 121 -9.95 26.35 -7.37
CA ASP A 121 -10.26 24.93 -7.14
C ASP A 121 -9.00 24.05 -7.16
N TYR A 122 -9.05 23.01 -6.33
CA TYR A 122 -8.07 21.94 -6.33
C TYR A 122 -8.48 20.84 -7.30
N LYS A 123 -7.56 20.44 -8.19
CA LYS A 123 -7.71 19.21 -8.97
C LYS A 123 -6.98 18.08 -8.27
N ASP A 124 -7.59 16.89 -8.21
CA ASP A 124 -6.93 15.69 -7.69
C ASP A 124 -5.71 15.33 -8.54
N TYR A 125 -5.78 15.55 -9.86
CA TYR A 125 -4.70 15.34 -10.80
C TYR A 125 -4.29 16.64 -11.51
N PHE A 126 -2.98 16.92 -11.55
CA PHE A 126 -2.44 18.11 -12.22
C PHE A 126 -0.99 17.88 -12.63
N ASP A 127 -0.49 18.67 -13.58
CA ASP A 127 0.93 18.66 -13.96
C ASP A 127 1.66 19.79 -13.25
N GLN A 128 2.86 19.51 -12.75
CA GLN A 128 3.67 20.47 -12.01
C GLN A 128 5.14 20.38 -12.43
N ASP A 129 5.81 21.53 -12.52
CA ASP A 129 7.27 21.59 -12.62
C ASP A 129 7.89 21.15 -11.29
N VAL A 130 8.80 20.19 -11.39
CA VAL A 130 9.51 19.57 -10.28
C VAL A 130 11.01 19.64 -10.51
N VAL A 131 11.77 19.63 -9.42
CA VAL A 131 13.22 19.41 -9.46
C VAL A 131 13.49 17.97 -9.06
N LEU A 132 14.24 17.24 -9.87
CA LEU A 132 14.61 15.85 -9.56
C LEU A 132 15.68 15.80 -8.47
N ALA A 133 16.01 14.58 -8.01
CA ALA A 133 16.92 14.34 -6.88
C ALA A 133 18.33 14.93 -7.04
N ASP A 134 18.78 15.26 -8.26
CA ASP A 134 20.06 15.93 -8.51
C ASP A 134 20.05 17.44 -8.15
N GLY A 135 18.88 17.99 -7.81
CA GLY A 135 18.70 19.40 -7.44
C GLY A 135 18.80 20.39 -8.61
N ILE A 136 19.05 19.91 -9.84
CA ILE A 136 19.33 20.74 -11.01
C ILE A 136 18.32 20.47 -12.13
N THR A 137 17.98 19.20 -12.36
CA THR A 137 17.11 18.80 -13.45
C THR A 137 15.68 19.19 -13.16
N ARG A 138 15.14 20.08 -14.00
CA ARG A 138 13.73 20.44 -14.00
C ARG A 138 12.96 19.53 -14.95
N ALA A 139 11.82 19.01 -14.49
CA ALA A 139 10.92 18.20 -15.29
C ALA A 139 9.47 18.61 -15.02
N ARG A 140 8.56 18.20 -15.91
CA ARG A 140 7.12 18.32 -15.68
C ARG A 140 6.58 16.95 -15.32
N ALA A 141 6.06 16.81 -14.11
CA ALA A 141 5.54 15.55 -13.58
C ALA A 141 4.03 15.64 -13.36
N ARG A 142 3.34 14.52 -13.60
CA ARG A 142 1.95 14.37 -13.20
C ARG A 142 1.90 14.13 -11.69
N ALA A 143 1.16 14.94 -10.97
CA ALA A 143 0.93 14.82 -9.55
C ALA A 143 -0.51 14.36 -9.26
N HIS A 144 -0.69 13.67 -8.15
CA HIS A 144 -1.97 13.37 -7.54
C HIS A 144 -1.99 13.83 -6.08
N ARG A 145 -3.12 14.42 -5.66
CA ARG A 145 -3.39 14.80 -4.28
C ARG A 145 -4.61 14.03 -3.79
N PHE A 146 -4.51 13.46 -2.58
CA PHE A 146 -5.60 12.68 -1.97
C PHE A 146 -6.55 13.52 -1.12
N ASP A 147 -6.08 14.64 -0.57
CA ASP A 147 -6.86 15.52 0.30
C ASP A 147 -6.55 16.99 -0.05
N PRO A 148 -7.52 17.79 -0.50
CA PRO A 148 -7.34 19.20 -0.84
C PRO A 148 -6.74 20.05 0.29
N ALA A 149 -7.07 19.72 1.54
CA ALA A 149 -6.60 20.44 2.73
C ALA A 149 -5.16 20.08 3.10
N LYS A 150 -4.65 18.93 2.62
CA LYS A 150 -3.26 18.51 2.83
C LYS A 150 -2.40 18.86 1.63
N CYS A 151 -1.17 19.29 1.89
CA CYS A 151 -0.18 19.54 0.84
C CYS A 151 0.52 18.26 0.36
N PHE A 152 0.06 17.08 0.79
CA PHE A 152 0.67 15.80 0.45
C PHE A 152 0.32 15.40 -1.00
N GLN A 153 1.34 15.04 -1.76
CA GLN A 153 1.24 14.72 -3.18
C GLN A 153 2.10 13.49 -3.52
N VAL A 154 1.66 12.73 -4.51
CA VAL A 154 2.46 11.69 -5.16
C VAL A 154 2.62 12.01 -6.62
N PHE A 155 3.74 11.59 -7.22
CA PHE A 155 4.13 11.93 -8.58
C PHE A 155 4.26 10.67 -9.42
N ARG A 156 3.78 10.73 -10.66
CA ARG A 156 3.99 9.68 -11.64
C ARG A 156 5.44 9.74 -12.13
N VAL A 157 6.21 8.74 -11.76
CA VAL A 157 7.66 8.65 -12.01
C VAL A 157 8.04 7.38 -12.77
N GLY A 158 7.09 6.46 -12.93
CA GLY A 158 7.29 5.15 -13.54
C GLY A 158 7.89 4.13 -12.57
N SER A 159 7.64 2.85 -12.83
CA SER A 159 7.96 1.74 -11.93
C SER A 159 9.44 1.57 -11.60
N LYS A 160 10.32 1.92 -12.54
CA LYS A 160 11.77 1.85 -12.30
C LYS A 160 12.25 2.86 -11.27
N ARG A 161 11.65 4.05 -11.22
CA ARG A 161 12.08 5.15 -10.35
C ARG A 161 11.34 5.16 -9.02
N SER A 162 10.06 4.78 -9.01
CA SER A 162 9.26 4.74 -7.78
C SER A 162 9.86 3.80 -6.73
N GLY A 163 10.44 2.68 -7.16
CA GLY A 163 11.16 1.77 -6.28
C GLY A 163 10.26 1.09 -5.24
N ARG A 164 10.91 0.58 -4.18
CA ARG A 164 10.28 -0.22 -3.12
C ARG A 164 10.73 0.16 -1.71
N ILE A 165 11.29 1.35 -1.56
CA ILE A 165 11.67 1.91 -0.26
C ILE A 165 10.40 2.48 0.40
N LEU A 166 10.18 2.09 1.65
CA LEU A 166 9.13 2.61 2.51
C LEU A 166 9.77 2.95 3.86
N ASP A 167 9.71 4.23 4.24
CA ASP A 167 10.34 4.77 5.45
C ASP A 167 11.85 4.44 5.54
N GLY A 168 12.57 4.67 4.44
CA GLY A 168 14.03 4.55 4.37
C GLY A 168 14.58 3.13 4.23
N GLN A 169 13.74 2.09 4.22
CA GLN A 169 14.18 0.70 4.06
C GLN A 169 13.29 -0.14 3.14
N THR A 170 13.76 -1.34 2.76
CA THR A 170 12.93 -2.34 2.10
C THR A 170 12.22 -3.22 3.12
N TRP A 171 11.04 -3.72 2.76
CA TRP A 171 10.26 -4.63 3.58
C TRP A 171 10.13 -5.95 2.81
N ASP A 172 11.01 -6.92 3.10
CA ASP A 172 11.17 -8.16 2.35
C ASP A 172 10.88 -9.42 3.22
N GLN A 173 10.06 -9.27 4.27
CA GLN A 173 9.79 -10.36 5.23
C GLN A 173 9.07 -11.52 4.54
N ARG A 174 9.37 -12.75 4.98
CA ARG A 174 8.78 -14.00 4.48
C ARG A 174 8.29 -14.84 5.65
N PRO A 175 7.27 -15.68 5.44
CA PRO A 175 6.85 -16.65 6.45
C PRO A 175 7.97 -17.63 6.75
N GLU A 176 8.04 -18.04 8.02
CA GLU A 176 8.76 -19.24 8.42
C GLU A 176 8.04 -20.47 7.85
N ALA A 177 8.63 -21.66 7.96
CA ALA A 177 8.10 -22.88 7.36
C ALA A 177 6.60 -23.07 7.68
N PRO A 178 5.80 -23.61 6.74
CA PRO A 178 4.35 -23.72 6.89
C PRO A 178 3.96 -24.55 8.13
N HIS A 179 2.77 -24.30 8.65
CA HIS A 179 2.23 -25.04 9.79
C HIS A 179 2.17 -26.55 9.48
N GLY A 180 3.02 -27.35 10.13
CA GLY A 180 2.99 -28.82 10.04
C GLY A 180 4.21 -29.45 9.36
N SER A 181 5.43 -29.14 9.82
CA SER A 181 6.59 -30.01 9.62
C SER A 181 6.58 -31.19 10.61
#